data_AF-A0ABD0QNT5-F1
#
_entry.id   AF-A0ABD0QNT5-F1
#
_cell.length_a   1.000
_cell.length_b   1.000
_cell.length_c   1.000
_cell.angle_alpha   90.00
_cell.angle_beta   90.00
_cell.angle_gamma   90.00
#
_symmetry.space_group_name_H-M   'P 1'
#
loop_
_entity.id
_entity.type
_entity.pdbx_description
1 polymer ?
#
loop_
_entity_poly.entity_id
_entity_poly.type
_entity_poly.pdbx_seq_one_letter_code
_entity_poly.pdbx_strand_id
1 'polypeptide(L)'
;FRATDFFGAIYMNNTTDVEMAAVDCDKAVTVEFKHDDTLSEESGAVMQCALLYTTIGGQRRLRIHNLSLNCSSQLSELYKSCETDALINFFAKS
;
A
#
# COMPACT_ATOMS: atom_id res chain seq x y z
N PHE A 1 4.18 -10.71 5.33
CA PHE A 1 3.77 -10.22 4.00
C PHE A 1 4.41 -8.87 3.80
N ARG A 2 4.86 -8.55 2.58
CA ARG A 2 5.53 -7.28 2.28
C ARG A 2 5.11 -6.73 0.94
N ALA A 3 5.28 -5.42 0.79
CA ALA A 3 5.17 -4.76 -0.49
C ALA A 3 6.31 -5.20 -1.41
N THR A 4 6.00 -5.61 -2.63
CA THR A 4 7.01 -6.06 -3.61
C THR A 4 7.03 -5.21 -4.86
N ASP A 5 5.86 -4.70 -5.29
CA ASP A 5 5.72 -3.97 -6.54
C ASP A 5 4.86 -2.72 -6.31
N PHE A 6 5.20 -1.64 -7.03
CA PHE A 6 4.60 -0.32 -6.84
C PHE A 6 4.24 0.27 -8.20
N PHE A 7 3.03 0.81 -8.31
CA PHE A 7 2.48 1.32 -9.57
C PHE A 7 1.97 2.75 -9.40
N GLY A 8 2.51 3.67 -10.20
CA GLY A 8 2.12 5.07 -10.18
C GLY A 8 3.14 5.97 -10.89
N ALA A 9 2.92 7.28 -10.80
CA ALA A 9 3.88 8.28 -11.28
C ALA A 9 5.01 8.45 -10.26
N ILE A 10 5.86 7.44 -10.15
CA ILE A 10 6.90 7.30 -9.12
C ILE A 10 8.24 6.94 -9.74
N TYR A 11 9.31 7.15 -8.99
CA TYR A 11 10.64 6.68 -9.30
C TYR A 11 11.14 5.80 -8.14
N MET A 12 11.93 4.77 -8.46
CA MET A 12 12.47 3.86 -7.46
C MET A 12 13.91 3.51 -7.82
N ASN A 13 14.86 3.93 -6.98
CA ASN A 13 16.27 3.55 -7.09
C ASN A 13 16.57 2.20 -6.40
N ASN A 14 15.75 1.82 -5.44
CA ASN A 14 15.83 0.57 -4.70
C ASN A 14 14.44 -0.09 -4.69
N THR A 15 14.28 -1.22 -4.00
CA THR A 15 13.02 -1.98 -3.99
C THR A 15 12.09 -1.64 -2.81
N THR A 16 12.38 -0.59 -2.04
CA THR A 16 11.67 -0.26 -0.79
C THR A 16 11.17 1.18 -0.73
N ASP A 17 11.96 2.12 -1.22
CA ASP A 17 11.70 3.54 -1.15
C ASP A 17 11.11 4.05 -2.46
N VAL A 18 9.87 4.52 -2.37
CA VAL A 18 9.15 5.16 -3.47
C VAL A 18 9.47 6.65 -3.47
N GLU A 19 10.17 7.12 -4.51
CA GLU A 19 10.54 8.50 -4.67
C GLU A 19 9.51 9.24 -5.55
N MET A 20 9.00 10.36 -5.03
CA MET A 20 8.10 11.26 -5.74
C MET A 20 8.64 12.68 -5.62
N ALA A 21 8.93 13.33 -6.75
CA ALA A 21 9.40 14.71 -6.75
C ALA A 21 8.35 15.68 -6.20
N ALA A 22 7.08 15.41 -6.51
CA ALA A 22 5.93 16.12 -5.97
C ALA A 22 4.76 15.14 -5.83
N VAL A 23 3.89 15.40 -4.86
CA VAL A 23 2.65 14.65 -4.63
C VAL A 23 1.53 15.63 -4.35
N ASP A 24 0.38 15.42 -5.00
CA ASP A 24 -0.84 16.20 -4.83
C ASP A 24 -1.96 15.31 -4.29
N CYS A 25 -3.15 15.88 -4.10
CA CYS A 25 -4.31 15.15 -3.56
C CYS A 25 -4.94 14.16 -4.56
N ASP A 26 -4.61 14.27 -5.85
CA ASP A 26 -5.21 13.49 -6.92
C ASP A 26 -4.32 12.31 -7.34
N LYS A 27 -3.02 12.35 -7.00
CA LYS A 27 -2.10 11.22 -7.23
C LYS A 27 -2.39 10.07 -6.27
N ALA A 28 -2.38 8.86 -6.83
CA ALA A 28 -2.49 7.62 -6.08
C ALA A 28 -1.41 6.62 -6.53
N VAL A 29 -0.80 5.95 -5.57
CA VAL A 29 0.15 4.85 -5.78
C VAL A 29 -0.54 3.55 -5.37
N THR A 30 -0.51 2.56 -6.26
CA THR A 30 -1.02 1.21 -5.97
C THR A 30 0.15 0.31 -5.60
N VAL A 31 0.00 -0.52 -4.58
CA VAL A 31 1.08 -1.37 -4.05
C VAL A 31 0.63 -2.83 -4.05
N GLU A 32 1.44 -3.71 -4.64
CA GLU A 32 1.25 -5.15 -4.58
C GLU A 32 1.94 -5.72 -3.35
N PHE A 33 1.24 -6.61 -2.64
CA PHE A 33 1.78 -7.33 -1.50
C PHE A 33 1.92 -8.82 -1.82
N LYS A 34 3.05 -9.41 -1.41
CA LYS A 34 3.29 -10.85 -1.49
C LYS A 34 3.49 -11.43 -0.09
N HIS A 35 3.17 -12.71 0.06
CA HIS A 35 3.38 -13.45 1.30
C HIS A 35 4.86 -13.79 1.47
N ASP A 36 5.44 -13.39 2.60
CA ASP A 36 6.81 -13.80 2.99
C ASP A 36 6.79 -15.00 3.93
N ASP A 37 5.75 -15.11 4.74
CA ASP A 37 5.48 -16.17 5.70
C ASP A 37 3.96 -16.24 5.94
N THR A 38 3.53 -17.24 6.69
CA THR A 38 2.16 -17.42 7.16
C THR A 38 1.69 -16.27 8.04
N LEU A 39 0.41 -15.90 7.89
CA LEU A 39 -0.24 -14.86 8.69
C LEU A 39 -1.13 -15.53 9.74
N SER A 40 -1.13 -15.02 10.97
CA SER A 40 -2.03 -15.54 12.01
C SER A 40 -3.37 -14.81 11.99
N GLU A 41 -4.47 -15.55 12.16
CA GLU A 41 -5.82 -14.98 12.23
C GLU A 41 -6.00 -14.07 13.45
N GLU A 42 -5.29 -14.34 14.56
CA GLU A 42 -5.34 -13.52 15.78
C GLU A 42 -4.67 -12.15 15.62
N SER A 43 -3.55 -12.07 14.89
CA SER A 43 -2.83 -10.81 14.71
C SER A 43 -3.26 -10.03 13.47
N GLY A 44 -3.85 -10.72 12.49
CA GLY A 44 -4.27 -10.11 11.23
C GLY A 44 -3.10 -9.65 10.36
N ALA A 45 -3.39 -8.75 9.44
CA ALA A 45 -2.42 -8.13 8.55
C ALA A 45 -2.41 -6.61 8.78
N VAL A 46 -1.27 -6.09 9.21
CA VAL A 46 -1.10 -4.65 9.46
C VAL A 46 -0.21 -4.03 8.39
N MET A 47 -0.66 -2.90 7.86
CA MET A 47 0.12 -2.09 6.93
C MET A 47 0.24 -0.66 7.44
N GLN A 48 1.41 -0.06 7.21
CA GLN A 48 1.68 1.33 7.50
C GLN A 48 2.29 1.99 6.26
N CYS A 49 1.61 3.01 5.74
CA CYS A 49 2.16 3.89 4.73
C CYS A 49 2.74 5.13 5.42
N ALA A 50 4.03 5.37 5.23
CA ALA A 50 4.72 6.55 5.75
C ALA A 50 5.23 7.41 4.60
N LEU A 51 4.66 8.62 4.48
CA LEU A 51 5.05 9.61 3.47
C LEU A 51 5.88 10.71 4.12
N LEU A 52 7.16 10.78 3.77
CA LEU A 52 8.07 11.85 4.17
C LEU A 52 8.14 12.91 3.07
N TYR A 53 7.73 14.14 3.38
CA TYR A 53 7.66 15.23 2.41
C TYR A 53 8.04 16.58 3.00
N THR A 54 8.28 17.55 2.12
CA THR A 54 8.53 18.95 2.50
C THR A 54 7.32 19.78 2.07
N THR A 55 6.75 20.55 3.00
CA THR A 55 5.61 21.42 2.69
C THR A 55 6.06 22.64 1.88
N ILE A 56 5.11 23.33 1.25
CA ILE A 56 5.36 24.63 0.59
C ILE A 56 5.93 25.70 1.54
N GLY A 57 5.73 25.54 2.85
CA GLY A 57 6.31 26.39 3.89
C GLY A 57 7.72 25.97 4.33
N GLY A 58 8.36 25.04 3.61
CA GLY A 58 9.73 24.58 3.89
C GLY A 58 9.84 23.62 5.09
N GLN A 59 8.74 23.08 5.61
CA GLN A 59 8.77 22.20 6.78
C GLN A 59 8.84 20.74 6.34
N ARG A 60 9.78 19.98 6.91
CA ARG A 60 9.82 18.52 6.75
C ARG A 60 8.75 17.88 7.63
N ARG A 61 7.86 17.08 7.05
CA ARG A 61 6.75 16.41 7.75
C ARG A 61 6.63 14.95 7.35
N LEU A 62 6.09 14.15 8.26
CA LEU A 62 5.67 12.77 8.02
C LEU A 62 4.15 12.68 8.07
N ARG A 63 3.54 12.04 7.06
CA ARG A 63 2.13 11.63 7.07
C ARG A 63 2.08 10.12 7.15
N ILE A 64 1.35 9.60 8.13
CA ILE A 64 1.27 8.16 8.40
C ILE A 64 -0.18 7.70 8.23
N HIS A 65 -0.38 6.63 7.47
CA HIS A 65 -1.66 5.92 7.37
C HIS A 65 -1.47 4.49 7.86
N ASN A 66 -2.26 4.10 8.86
CA ASN A 66 -2.25 2.74 9.41
C ASN A 66 -3.56 2.06 9.04
N LEU A 67 -3.47 0.83 8.53
CA LEU A 67 -4.61 0.00 8.23
C LEU A 67 -4.37 -1.41 8.76
N SER A 68 -5.38 -1.98 9.40
CA SER A 68 -5.39 -3.35 9.88
C SER A 68 -6.47 -4.11 9.14
N LEU A 69 -6.12 -5.29 8.64
CA LEU A 69 -7.00 -6.18 7.91
C LEU A 69 -7.09 -7.52 8.65
N ASN A 70 -8.26 -8.15 8.57
CA ASN A 70 -8.45 -9.48 9.12
C ASN A 70 -7.76 -10.52 8.23
N CYS A 71 -7.20 -11.55 8.84
CA CYS A 71 -6.67 -12.72 8.15
C CYS A 71 -7.61 -13.90 8.35
N SER A 72 -7.82 -14.69 7.30
CA SER A 72 -8.63 -15.90 7.35
C SER A 72 -8.03 -16.98 6.46
N SER A 73 -8.06 -18.22 6.92
CA SER A 73 -7.75 -19.42 6.16
C SER A 73 -8.91 -19.89 5.28
N GLN A 74 -10.11 -19.31 5.45
CA GLN A 74 -11.29 -19.65 4.68
C GLN A 74 -11.44 -18.79 3.42
N LEU A 75 -11.42 -19.43 2.25
CA LEU A 75 -11.56 -18.74 0.97
C LEU A 75 -12.90 -17.98 0.83
N SER A 76 -13.95 -18.44 1.51
CA SER A 76 -15.26 -17.79 1.52
C SER A 76 -15.24 -16.39 2.15
N GLU A 77 -14.41 -16.18 3.18
CA GLU A 77 -14.27 -14.89 3.87
C GLU A 77 -13.42 -13.91 3.04
N LEU A 78 -12.46 -14.43 2.28
CA LEU A 78 -11.67 -13.64 1.34
C LEU A 78 -12.58 -13.01 0.27
N TYR A 79 -13.39 -13.82 -0.42
CA TYR A 79 -14.28 -13.30 -1.47
C TYR A 79 -15.35 -12.33 -0.95
N LYS A 80 -15.81 -12.49 0.30
CA LYS A 80 -16.75 -11.55 0.93
C LYS A 80 -16.14 -10.17 1.17
N SER A 81 -14.82 -10.11 1.29
CA SER A 81 -14.08 -8.89 1.63
C SER A 81 -13.43 -8.22 0.41
N CYS A 82 -13.71 -8.72 -0.80
CA CYS A 82 -13.16 -8.16 -2.03
C CYS A 82 -13.91 -6.89 -2.47
N GLU A 83 -13.16 -5.85 -2.82
CA GLU A 83 -13.66 -4.63 -3.44
C GLU A 83 -13.31 -4.61 -4.93
N THR A 84 -14.32 -4.67 -5.80
CA THR A 84 -14.12 -4.80 -7.26
C THR A 84 -13.38 -3.60 -7.85
N ASP A 85 -13.70 -2.38 -7.40
CA ASP A 85 -13.07 -1.17 -7.92
C ASP A 85 -11.57 -1.13 -7.62
N ALA A 86 -11.17 -1.56 -6.41
CA ALA A 86 -9.76 -1.68 -6.03
C ALA A 86 -9.03 -2.75 -6.87
N LEU A 87 -9.67 -3.89 -7.12
CA LEU A 87 -9.10 -4.95 -7.96
C LEU A 87 -8.90 -4.47 -9.40
N ILE A 88 -9.90 -3.82 -10.00
CA ILE A 88 -9.79 -3.29 -11.36
C ILE A 88 -8.73 -2.19 -11.43
N ASN A 89 -8.63 -1.30 -10.42
CA ASN A 89 -7.58 -0.29 -10.36
C ASN A 89 -6.18 -0.92 -10.38
N PHE A 90 -5.99 -2.01 -9.65
CA PHE A 90 -4.75 -2.76 -9.64
C PHE A 90 -4.45 -3.38 -11.01
N PHE A 91 -5.38 -4.14 -11.58
CA PHE A 91 -5.19 -4.80 -12.89
C PHE A 91 -5.00 -3.81 -14.06
N ALA A 92 -5.57 -2.61 -13.96
CA ALA A 92 -5.39 -1.58 -14.98
C ALA A 92 -3.99 -0.95 -14.97
N LYS A 93 -3.29 -1.04 -13.83
CA LYS A 93 -1.95 -0.45 -13.64
C LYS A 93 -0.81 -1.49 -13.71
N SER A 94 -1.12 -2.77 -13.48
CA SER A 94 -0.19 -3.90 -13.52
C SER A 94 0.29 -4.25 -14.92
#